data_AF-A0A956RJP2-F1
#
_entry.id   AF-A0A956RJP2-F1
#
_cell.length_a   1.000
_cell.length_b   1.000
_cell.length_c   1.000
_cell.angle_alpha   90.00
_cell.angle_beta   90.00
_cell.angle_gamma   90.00
#
_symmetry.space_group_name_H-M   'P 1'
#
loop_
_entity.id
_entity.type
_entity.pdbx_description
1 polymer ?
#
loop_
_entity_poly.entity_id
_entity_poly.type
_entity_poly.pdbx_seq_one_letter_code
_entity_poly.pdbx_strand_id
1 'polypeptide(L)'
;MLDFDLHAQRIKLARALDVDEAALPSLAPLRAGELQELRACVTEAIYARHRDRFQRLARLSALVPAGLSATLAERALGSELTAGVTCEMDPRRAAKVSHKLSPRFLAELSTHLDPERAETVLAAIAPAVIVDTARELTTRREYITLARFVASLADETLAEVMRAIDDDVAFHQIGLLIERRDRLDRLLELLPDARRRGMLATAERTGTWPQTLALVGHLGDRSKGVMGDAAVSLGLPVLETLLAVTREHGLWGPLLTTIANMRPENRDVVVAMPGLQEPDTLRELLCAVSRERLWPTLARVWGAAPQETLERGADVLLARRELLTELLAHAESLPELDAMLARMPPALRRQLEALAAG
;
A
#
# COMPACT_ATOMS: atom_id res chain seq x y z
N MET A 1 3.36 -17.83 -3.07
CA MET A 1 3.37 -16.36 -2.95
C MET A 1 2.57 -16.03 -1.72
N LEU A 2 3.18 -15.44 -0.69
CA LEU A 2 2.41 -14.93 0.46
C LEU A 2 1.49 -13.84 -0.09
N ASP A 3 0.20 -14.12 -0.13
CA ASP A 3 -0.79 -13.15 -0.59
C ASP A 3 -1.10 -12.21 0.58
N PHE A 4 -0.25 -11.18 0.71
CA PHE A 4 -0.40 -10.17 1.76
C PHE A 4 -1.75 -9.45 1.70
N ASP A 5 -2.32 -9.33 0.50
CA ASP A 5 -3.66 -8.78 0.29
C ASP A 5 -4.74 -9.73 0.83
N LEU A 6 -4.57 -11.05 0.66
CA LEU A 6 -5.46 -12.05 1.25
C LEU A 6 -5.49 -11.96 2.78
N HIS A 7 -4.32 -11.88 3.44
CA HIS A 7 -4.25 -11.76 4.89
C HIS A 7 -4.92 -10.46 5.39
N ALA A 8 -4.67 -9.33 4.72
CA ALA A 8 -5.33 -8.07 5.03
C ALA A 8 -6.86 -8.16 4.91
N GLN A 9 -7.39 -8.84 3.88
CA GLN A 9 -8.83 -9.05 3.73
C GLN A 9 -9.42 -9.97 4.80
N ARG A 10 -8.69 -11.00 5.24
CA ARG A 10 -9.12 -11.89 6.35
C ARG A 10 -9.26 -11.14 7.66
N ILE A 11 -8.27 -10.32 8.03
CA ILE A 11 -8.33 -9.46 9.23
C ILE A 11 -9.57 -8.56 9.18
N LYS A 12 -9.83 -7.93 8.03
CA LYS A 12 -10.97 -7.03 7.85
C LYS A 12 -12.31 -7.76 7.95
N LEU A 13 -12.43 -8.95 7.36
CA LEU A 13 -13.64 -9.77 7.44
C LEU A 13 -13.90 -10.28 8.86
N ALA A 14 -12.87 -10.76 9.55
CA ALA A 14 -12.96 -11.22 10.93
C ALA A 14 -13.51 -10.11 11.84
N ARG A 15 -13.01 -8.88 11.66
CA ARG A 15 -13.52 -7.70 12.36
C ARG A 15 -14.97 -7.35 11.99
N ALA A 16 -15.35 -7.46 10.72
CA ALA A 16 -16.73 -7.18 10.29
C ALA A 16 -17.75 -8.19 10.87
N LEU A 17 -17.31 -9.41 11.15
CA LEU A 17 -18.11 -10.48 11.75
C LEU A 17 -18.01 -10.54 13.29
N ASP A 18 -17.15 -9.72 13.89
CA ASP A 18 -16.79 -9.78 15.32
C ASP A 18 -16.28 -11.17 15.76
N VAL A 19 -15.39 -11.76 14.97
CA VAL A 19 -14.77 -13.08 15.23
C VAL A 19 -13.24 -13.00 15.13
N ASP A 20 -12.55 -14.01 15.68
CA ASP A 20 -11.11 -14.18 15.48
C ASP A 20 -10.81 -14.62 14.03
N GLU A 21 -9.67 -14.20 13.46
CA GLU A 21 -9.20 -14.68 12.15
C GLU A 21 -9.06 -16.22 12.12
N ALA A 22 -8.69 -16.83 13.26
CA ALA A 22 -8.59 -18.27 13.42
C ALA A 22 -9.95 -18.98 13.29
N ALA A 23 -11.07 -18.25 13.45
CA ALA A 23 -12.43 -18.78 13.31
C ALA A 23 -12.93 -18.81 11.84
N LEU A 24 -12.09 -18.42 10.87
CA LEU A 24 -12.43 -18.40 9.44
C LEU A 24 -11.68 -19.46 8.59
N PRO A 25 -11.49 -20.72 9.04
CA PRO A 25 -10.74 -21.72 8.28
C PRO A 25 -11.48 -22.17 7.00
N SER A 26 -12.81 -22.11 7.00
CA SER A 26 -13.66 -22.46 5.86
C SER A 26 -13.51 -21.51 4.66
N LEU A 27 -12.91 -20.34 4.87
CA LEU A 27 -12.67 -19.34 3.83
C LEU A 27 -11.25 -19.40 3.23
N ALA A 28 -10.42 -20.35 3.68
CA ALA A 28 -9.07 -20.57 3.15
C ALA A 28 -8.98 -20.75 1.62
N PRO A 29 -10.00 -21.29 0.90
CA PRO A 29 -9.94 -21.40 -0.56
C PRO A 29 -10.12 -20.09 -1.32
N LEU A 30 -10.61 -19.02 -0.68
CA LEU A 30 -10.97 -17.77 -1.35
C LEU A 30 -9.73 -16.92 -1.63
N ARG A 31 -9.76 -16.19 -2.74
CA ARG A 31 -8.77 -15.16 -3.11
C ARG A 31 -9.12 -13.82 -2.44
N ALA A 32 -8.17 -12.89 -2.43
CA ALA A 32 -8.35 -11.57 -1.81
C ALA A 32 -9.59 -10.81 -2.34
N GLY A 33 -9.82 -10.82 -3.66
CA GLY A 33 -11.01 -10.18 -4.26
C GLY A 33 -12.33 -10.83 -3.85
N GLU A 34 -12.38 -12.16 -3.75
CA GLU A 34 -13.58 -12.89 -3.32
C GLU A 34 -13.90 -12.63 -1.84
N LEU A 35 -12.87 -12.53 -0.99
CA LEU A 35 -13.05 -12.11 0.42
C LEU A 35 -13.54 -10.67 0.55
N GLN A 36 -13.06 -9.77 -0.32
CA GLN A 36 -13.51 -8.38 -0.36
C GLN A 36 -14.99 -8.29 -0.73
N GLU A 37 -15.42 -9.02 -1.76
CA GLU A 37 -16.84 -9.11 -2.17
C GLU A 37 -17.71 -9.69 -1.05
N LEU A 38 -17.28 -10.81 -0.44
CA LEU A 38 -17.99 -11.41 0.68
C LEU A 38 -18.15 -10.43 1.85
N ARG A 39 -17.07 -9.73 2.22
CA ARG A 39 -17.09 -8.71 3.27
C ARG A 39 -18.09 -7.60 2.95
N ALA A 40 -18.13 -7.12 1.71
CA ALA A 40 -19.09 -6.10 1.28
C ALA A 40 -20.54 -6.60 1.41
N CYS A 41 -20.83 -7.82 0.94
CA CYS A 41 -22.15 -8.43 1.05
C CYS A 41 -22.61 -8.64 2.50
N VAL A 42 -21.72 -9.15 3.37
CA VAL A 42 -22.01 -9.36 4.80
C VAL A 42 -22.33 -8.03 5.48
N THR A 43 -21.51 -7.01 5.24
CA THR A 43 -21.68 -5.68 5.85
C THR A 43 -23.01 -5.04 5.41
N GLU A 44 -23.35 -5.12 4.11
CA GLU A 44 -24.65 -4.64 3.61
C GLU A 44 -25.81 -5.42 4.23
N ALA A 45 -25.75 -6.75 4.30
CA ALA A 45 -26.83 -7.56 4.85
C ALA A 45 -27.11 -7.26 6.33
N ILE A 46 -26.05 -7.09 7.14
CA ILE A 46 -26.16 -6.69 8.55
C ILE A 46 -26.81 -5.30 8.64
N TYR A 47 -26.35 -4.34 7.84
CA TYR A 47 -26.88 -2.98 7.86
C TYR A 47 -28.36 -2.92 7.43
N ALA A 48 -28.69 -3.56 6.30
CA ALA A 48 -30.03 -3.56 5.71
C ALA A 48 -31.09 -4.06 6.70
N ARG A 49 -30.74 -5.04 7.54
CA ARG A 49 -31.63 -5.58 8.59
C ARG A 49 -32.05 -4.53 9.63
N HIS A 50 -31.22 -3.53 9.89
CA HIS A 50 -31.44 -2.54 10.94
C HIS A 50 -31.79 -1.13 10.42
N ARG A 51 -31.72 -0.93 9.09
CA ARG A 51 -31.88 0.37 8.44
C ARG A 51 -33.14 1.15 8.83
N ASP A 52 -34.31 0.51 8.82
CA ASP A 52 -35.57 1.16 9.19
C ASP A 52 -35.59 1.69 10.63
N ARG A 53 -34.84 1.03 11.54
CA ARG A 53 -34.71 1.49 12.92
C ARG A 53 -33.78 2.69 13.00
N PHE A 54 -32.66 2.66 12.29
CA PHE A 54 -31.72 3.78 12.21
C PHE A 54 -32.38 5.04 11.64
N GLN A 55 -33.14 4.91 10.55
CA GLN A 55 -33.89 6.03 9.95
C GLN A 55 -34.90 6.65 10.91
N ARG A 56 -35.63 5.83 11.66
CA ARG A 56 -36.57 6.32 12.67
C ARG A 56 -35.86 7.09 13.78
N LEU A 57 -34.77 6.55 14.30
CA LEU A 57 -33.96 7.21 15.33
C LEU A 57 -33.32 8.51 14.81
N ALA A 58 -32.84 8.53 13.57
CA ALA A 58 -32.29 9.73 12.93
C ALA A 58 -33.36 10.83 12.82
N ARG A 59 -34.59 10.52 12.39
CA ARG A 59 -35.71 11.47 12.35
C ARG A 59 -36.07 12.00 13.74
N LEU A 60 -36.11 11.13 14.76
CA LEU A 60 -36.36 11.55 16.13
C LEU A 60 -35.26 12.46 16.67
N SER A 61 -34.01 12.21 16.30
CA SER A 61 -32.87 13.04 16.73
C SER A 61 -32.99 14.50 16.29
N ALA A 62 -33.72 14.77 15.19
CA ALA A 62 -33.96 16.11 14.68
C ALA A 62 -34.92 16.92 15.57
N LEU A 63 -35.74 16.26 16.38
CA LEU A 63 -36.70 16.89 17.29
C LEU A 63 -36.07 17.32 18.62
N VAL A 64 -34.82 16.92 18.88
CA VAL A 64 -34.13 17.11 20.15
C VAL A 64 -32.96 18.10 19.99
N PRO A 65 -32.64 18.96 20.96
CA PRO A 65 -31.46 19.83 20.88
C PRO A 65 -30.14 19.05 20.71
N ALA A 66 -29.16 19.64 20.00
CA ALA A 66 -27.90 18.95 19.65
C ALA A 66 -27.12 18.43 20.88
N GLY A 67 -27.03 19.23 21.95
CA GLY A 67 -26.32 18.83 23.17
C GLY A 67 -26.99 17.66 23.90
N LEU A 68 -28.32 17.58 23.88
CA LEU A 68 -29.04 16.46 24.48
C LEU A 68 -28.89 15.19 23.62
N SER A 69 -28.94 15.31 22.29
CA SER A 69 -28.63 14.19 21.39
C SER A 69 -27.22 13.66 21.60
N ALA A 70 -26.22 14.55 21.74
CA ALA A 70 -24.85 14.14 22.04
C ALA A 70 -24.76 13.41 23.40
N THR A 71 -25.42 13.94 24.43
CA THR A 71 -25.45 13.30 25.76
C THR A 71 -26.10 11.90 25.71
N LEU A 72 -27.21 11.76 24.99
CA LEU A 72 -27.89 10.47 24.83
C LEU A 72 -27.05 9.49 24.02
N ALA A 73 -26.34 9.96 22.99
CA ALA A 73 -25.42 9.15 22.22
C ALA A 73 -24.32 8.56 23.12
N GLU A 74 -23.62 9.41 23.88
CA GLU A 74 -22.50 8.98 24.72
C GLU A 74 -22.91 8.14 25.92
N ARG A 75 -24.06 8.44 26.54
CA ARG A 75 -24.42 7.86 27.85
C ARG A 75 -25.46 6.77 27.80
N ALA A 76 -26.22 6.65 26.71
CA ALA A 76 -27.36 5.73 26.65
C ALA A 76 -27.33 4.81 25.42
N LEU A 77 -27.10 5.36 24.22
CA LEU A 77 -27.15 4.57 22.98
C LEU A 77 -25.86 3.80 22.72
N GLY A 78 -24.70 4.38 23.06
CA GLY A 78 -23.39 3.79 22.75
C GLY A 78 -22.94 4.04 21.31
N SER A 79 -21.69 3.70 21.02
CA SER A 79 -20.99 3.98 19.76
C SER A 79 -21.62 3.25 18.56
N GLU A 80 -21.96 1.98 18.70
CA GLU A 80 -22.45 1.12 17.61
C GLU A 80 -23.81 1.59 17.06
N LEU A 81 -24.79 1.78 17.94
CA LEU A 81 -26.10 2.32 17.53
C LEU A 81 -25.97 3.73 16.98
N THR A 82 -25.13 4.57 17.60
CA THR A 82 -24.91 5.94 17.12
C THR A 82 -24.27 5.92 15.73
N ALA A 83 -23.35 5.01 15.43
CA ALA A 83 -22.76 4.85 14.11
C ALA A 83 -23.82 4.51 13.04
N GLY A 84 -24.69 3.52 13.32
CA GLY A 84 -25.78 3.16 12.41
C GLY A 84 -26.77 4.32 12.19
N VAL A 85 -27.11 5.06 13.25
CA VAL A 85 -27.96 6.25 13.15
C VAL A 85 -27.29 7.36 12.35
N THR A 86 -25.98 7.58 12.53
CA THR A 86 -25.20 8.64 11.85
C THR A 86 -25.28 8.49 10.34
N CYS A 87 -25.23 7.27 9.80
CA CYS A 87 -25.36 7.01 8.36
C CYS A 87 -26.72 7.44 7.77
N GLU A 88 -27.77 7.56 8.58
CA GLU A 88 -29.12 7.96 8.13
C GLU A 88 -29.49 9.39 8.57
N MET A 89 -28.57 10.13 9.20
CA MET A 89 -28.79 11.49 9.67
C MET A 89 -28.64 12.53 8.55
N ASP A 90 -29.39 13.62 8.66
CA ASP A 90 -29.14 14.83 7.86
C ASP A 90 -27.71 15.37 8.13
N PRO A 91 -26.92 15.70 7.09
CA PRO A 91 -25.52 16.14 7.26
C PRO A 91 -25.36 17.37 8.15
N ARG A 92 -26.26 18.36 8.05
CA ARG A 92 -26.17 19.58 8.87
C ARG A 92 -26.47 19.25 10.34
N ARG A 93 -27.37 18.30 10.58
CA ARG A 93 -27.66 17.81 11.92
C ARG A 93 -26.47 17.05 12.50
N ALA A 94 -25.88 16.15 11.74
CA ALA A 94 -24.70 15.40 12.17
C ALA A 94 -23.53 16.32 12.53
N ALA A 95 -23.26 17.34 11.71
CA ALA A 95 -22.26 18.37 11.99
C ALA A 95 -22.51 19.12 13.31
N LYS A 96 -23.75 19.47 13.61
CA LYS A 96 -24.08 20.15 14.88
C LYS A 96 -23.88 19.24 16.11
N VAL A 97 -24.20 17.95 15.98
CA VAL A 97 -24.07 16.97 17.06
C VAL A 97 -22.60 16.62 17.29
N SER A 98 -21.81 16.45 16.23
CA SER A 98 -20.39 16.05 16.32
C SER A 98 -19.56 17.02 17.15
N HIS A 99 -19.80 18.33 17.04
CA HIS A 99 -19.14 19.36 17.87
C HIS A 99 -19.43 19.25 19.37
N LYS A 100 -20.41 18.44 19.78
CA LYS A 100 -20.79 18.23 21.18
C LYS A 100 -20.35 16.86 21.69
N LEU A 101 -19.85 15.99 20.82
CA LEU A 101 -19.30 14.69 21.18
C LEU A 101 -17.82 14.83 21.52
N SER A 102 -17.37 14.01 22.46
CA SER A 102 -15.96 13.90 22.83
C SER A 102 -15.15 13.21 21.74
N PRO A 103 -13.86 13.55 21.54
CA PRO A 103 -12.98 12.85 20.61
C PRO A 103 -12.89 11.35 20.89
N ARG A 104 -12.89 10.96 22.17
CA ARG A 104 -12.92 9.57 22.60
C ARG A 104 -14.15 8.83 22.07
N PHE A 105 -15.34 9.37 22.27
CA PHE A 105 -16.56 8.74 21.79
C PHE A 105 -16.63 8.73 20.27
N LEU A 106 -16.18 9.80 19.60
CA LEU A 106 -16.10 9.83 18.14
C LEU A 106 -15.17 8.75 17.60
N ALA A 107 -14.02 8.49 18.25
CA ALA A 107 -13.13 7.41 17.88
C ALA A 107 -13.79 6.03 18.07
N GLU A 108 -14.52 5.81 19.17
CA GLU A 108 -15.31 4.58 19.39
C GLU A 108 -16.42 4.44 18.34
N LEU A 109 -17.11 5.51 18.00
CA LEU A 109 -18.13 5.53 16.95
C LEU A 109 -17.52 5.18 15.58
N SER A 110 -16.35 5.75 15.25
CA SER A 110 -15.67 5.51 13.99
C SER A 110 -15.29 4.05 13.75
N THR A 111 -15.08 3.23 14.80
CA THR A 111 -14.78 1.80 14.61
C THR A 111 -15.98 1.02 14.05
N HIS A 112 -17.20 1.50 14.31
CA HIS A 112 -18.46 0.89 13.84
C HIS A 112 -19.03 1.61 12.61
N LEU A 113 -18.61 2.83 12.34
CA LEU A 113 -19.12 3.62 11.20
C LEU A 113 -18.70 2.99 9.87
N ASP A 114 -19.62 3.00 8.91
CA ASP A 114 -19.33 2.73 7.51
C ASP A 114 -19.01 4.07 6.81
N PRO A 115 -17.73 4.35 6.49
CA PRO A 115 -17.34 5.64 5.95
C PRO A 115 -17.88 5.90 4.54
N GLU A 116 -18.12 4.85 3.73
CA GLU A 116 -18.69 4.99 2.38
C GLU A 116 -20.15 5.44 2.47
N ARG A 117 -20.93 4.88 3.40
CA ARG A 117 -22.31 5.34 3.64
C ARG A 117 -22.37 6.73 4.27
N ALA A 118 -21.40 7.04 5.12
CA ALA A 118 -21.35 8.30 5.83
C ALA A 118 -20.73 9.44 5.02
N GLU A 119 -20.37 9.27 3.74
CA GLU A 119 -19.69 10.28 2.92
C GLU A 119 -20.33 11.67 2.99
N THR A 120 -21.65 11.75 2.84
CA THR A 120 -22.39 13.03 2.88
C THR A 120 -22.33 13.69 4.26
N VAL A 121 -22.34 12.89 5.33
CA VAL A 121 -22.19 13.35 6.71
C VAL A 121 -20.75 13.80 6.96
N LEU A 122 -19.76 13.00 6.57
CA LEU A 122 -18.34 13.28 6.72
C LEU A 122 -17.96 14.58 6.03
N ALA A 123 -18.49 14.83 4.83
CA ALA A 123 -18.29 16.09 4.10
C ALA A 123 -18.86 17.32 4.83
N ALA A 124 -19.83 17.14 5.74
CA ALA A 124 -20.40 18.23 6.54
C ALA A 124 -19.71 18.42 7.90
N ILE A 125 -18.92 17.45 8.36
CA ILE A 125 -18.20 17.56 9.63
C ILE A 125 -17.04 18.55 9.48
N ALA A 126 -16.85 19.42 10.48
CA ALA A 126 -15.73 20.34 10.49
C ALA A 126 -14.39 19.59 10.54
N PRO A 127 -13.38 20.01 9.73
CA PRO A 127 -12.07 19.33 9.68
C PRO A 127 -11.40 19.17 11.05
N ALA A 128 -11.52 20.16 11.94
CA ALA A 128 -10.98 20.09 13.30
C ALA A 128 -11.51 18.89 14.11
N VAL A 129 -12.80 18.54 13.96
CA VAL A 129 -13.40 17.39 14.65
C VAL A 129 -12.83 16.07 14.08
N ILE A 130 -12.62 16.01 12.77
CA ILE A 130 -12.01 14.84 12.11
C ILE A 130 -10.56 14.68 12.56
N VAL A 131 -9.80 15.78 12.64
CA VAL A 131 -8.41 15.80 13.12
C VAL A 131 -8.30 15.32 14.56
N ASP A 132 -9.16 15.83 15.47
CA ASP A 132 -9.16 15.41 16.88
C ASP A 132 -9.54 13.93 17.02
N THR A 133 -10.51 13.45 16.23
CA THR A 133 -10.89 12.04 16.19
C THR A 133 -9.76 11.16 15.65
N ALA A 134 -9.06 11.60 14.60
CA ALA A 134 -7.96 10.86 14.02
C ALA A 134 -6.79 10.73 15.01
N ARG A 135 -6.46 11.79 15.77
CA ARG A 135 -5.45 11.74 16.84
C ARG A 135 -5.79 10.73 17.93
N GLU A 136 -7.05 10.69 18.33
CA GLU A 136 -7.53 9.70 19.31
C GLU A 136 -7.42 8.27 18.76
N LEU A 137 -7.85 8.04 17.51
CA LEU A 137 -7.71 6.75 16.84
C LEU A 137 -6.24 6.32 16.72
N THR A 138 -5.33 7.25 16.40
CA THR A 138 -3.88 6.98 16.35
C THR A 138 -3.35 6.59 17.73
N THR A 139 -3.72 7.32 18.78
CA THR A 139 -3.33 7.02 20.17
C THR A 139 -3.77 5.62 20.59
N ARG A 140 -4.95 5.20 20.13
CA ARG A 140 -5.53 3.87 20.38
C ARG A 140 -5.05 2.79 19.42
N ARG A 141 -4.19 3.14 18.45
CA ARG A 141 -3.67 2.25 17.40
C ARG A 141 -4.76 1.62 16.53
N GLU A 142 -5.86 2.34 16.31
CA GLU A 142 -6.97 1.91 15.46
C GLU A 142 -6.66 2.12 13.97
N TYR A 143 -5.56 1.53 13.48
CA TYR A 143 -5.04 1.73 12.13
C TYR A 143 -5.97 1.21 11.03
N ILE A 144 -6.70 0.13 11.30
CA ILE A 144 -7.71 -0.41 10.38
C ILE A 144 -8.84 0.61 10.17
N THR A 145 -9.31 1.22 11.26
CA THR A 145 -10.32 2.28 11.20
C THR A 145 -9.79 3.45 10.40
N LEU A 146 -8.61 3.98 10.73
CA LEU A 146 -8.00 5.09 10.00
C LEU A 146 -7.86 4.81 8.49
N ALA A 147 -7.39 3.62 8.11
CA ALA A 147 -7.24 3.23 6.71
C ALA A 147 -8.58 3.18 5.94
N ARG A 148 -9.69 2.79 6.59
CA ARG A 148 -11.02 2.77 5.98
C ARG A 148 -11.53 4.16 5.60
N PHE A 149 -11.19 5.19 6.36
CA PHE A 149 -11.66 6.55 6.12
C PHE A 149 -10.89 7.29 5.01
N VAL A 150 -9.69 6.83 4.63
CA VAL A 150 -8.84 7.46 3.61
C VAL A 150 -9.56 7.67 2.27
N ALA A 151 -10.42 6.72 1.89
CA ALA A 151 -11.16 6.77 0.62
C ALA A 151 -12.35 7.75 0.64
N SER A 152 -12.93 8.01 1.82
CA SER A 152 -14.18 8.76 1.98
C SER A 152 -13.97 10.21 2.45
N LEU A 153 -12.75 10.57 2.85
CA LEU A 153 -12.40 11.94 3.24
C LEU A 153 -11.90 12.76 2.06
N ALA A 154 -12.28 14.04 2.03
CA ALA A 154 -11.75 15.02 1.08
C ALA A 154 -10.24 15.22 1.27
N ASP A 155 -9.52 15.49 0.17
CA ASP A 155 -8.06 15.56 0.13
C ASP A 155 -7.51 16.67 1.05
N GLU A 156 -8.21 17.79 1.17
CA GLU A 156 -7.83 18.90 2.05
C GLU A 156 -7.89 18.49 3.53
N THR A 157 -8.95 17.78 3.93
CA THR A 157 -9.13 17.28 5.30
C THR A 157 -8.11 16.19 5.61
N LEU A 158 -7.86 15.31 4.65
CA LEU A 158 -6.85 14.26 4.79
C LEU A 158 -5.46 14.87 4.97
N ALA A 159 -5.11 15.92 4.23
CA ALA A 159 -3.86 16.64 4.41
C ALA A 159 -3.75 17.31 5.80
N GLU A 160 -4.86 17.80 6.36
CA GLU A 160 -4.89 18.32 7.74
C GLU A 160 -4.63 17.22 8.77
N VAL A 161 -5.28 16.07 8.63
CA VAL A 161 -5.05 14.89 9.49
C VAL A 161 -3.59 14.47 9.43
N MET A 162 -3.02 14.39 8.22
CA MET A 162 -1.62 13.99 8.03
C MET A 162 -0.63 14.97 8.65
N ARG A 163 -0.91 16.28 8.59
CA ARG A 163 -0.09 17.30 9.27
C ARG A 163 -0.23 17.25 10.79
N ALA A 164 -1.38 16.81 11.29
CA ALA A 164 -1.69 16.79 12.72
C ALA A 164 -1.20 15.54 13.46
N ILE A 165 -0.87 14.47 12.73
CA ILE A 165 -0.33 13.20 13.25
C ILE A 165 1.18 13.18 13.05
N ASP A 166 1.92 13.01 14.14
CA ASP A 166 3.38 12.85 14.11
C ASP A 166 3.81 11.45 14.56
N ASP A 167 3.43 10.43 13.76
CA ASP A 167 3.70 9.03 14.08
C ASP A 167 4.01 8.22 12.80
N ASP A 168 5.30 8.00 12.56
CA ASP A 168 5.79 7.21 11.43
C ASP A 168 5.27 5.76 11.45
N VAL A 169 5.07 5.20 12.64
CA VAL A 169 4.55 3.83 12.80
C VAL A 169 3.10 3.79 12.36
N ALA A 170 2.31 4.78 12.77
CA ALA A 170 0.92 4.89 12.33
C ALA A 170 0.82 5.00 10.81
N PHE A 171 1.59 5.89 10.18
CA PHE A 171 1.58 6.03 8.72
C PHE A 171 1.96 4.74 8.00
N HIS A 172 3.00 4.06 8.48
CA HIS A 172 3.42 2.78 7.94
C HIS A 172 2.32 1.73 8.01
N GLN A 173 1.72 1.54 9.19
CA GLN A 173 0.65 0.56 9.41
C GLN A 173 -0.61 0.90 8.61
N ILE A 174 -1.01 2.17 8.55
CA ILE A 174 -2.15 2.62 7.74
C ILE A 174 -1.88 2.37 6.26
N GLY A 175 -0.67 2.68 5.77
CA GLY A 175 -0.24 2.45 4.39
C GLY A 175 -0.46 0.99 3.93
N LEU A 176 -0.09 0.03 4.78
CA LEU A 176 -0.29 -1.41 4.53
C LEU A 176 -1.77 -1.82 4.45
N LEU A 177 -2.67 -1.05 5.05
CA LEU A 177 -4.10 -1.38 5.18
C LEU A 177 -4.99 -0.70 4.13
N ILE A 178 -4.50 0.36 3.46
CA ILE A 178 -5.24 1.09 2.42
C ILE A 178 -5.46 0.20 1.19
N GLU A 179 -6.73 -0.03 0.82
CA GLU A 179 -7.10 -0.89 -0.32
C GLU A 179 -6.92 -0.18 -1.66
N ARG A 180 -7.27 1.10 -1.71
CA ARG A 180 -7.24 1.90 -2.92
C ARG A 180 -5.83 2.41 -3.22
N ARG A 181 -5.13 1.73 -4.14
CA ARG A 181 -3.74 2.07 -4.51
C ARG A 181 -3.62 3.48 -5.09
N ASP A 182 -4.61 3.92 -5.87
CA ASP A 182 -4.71 5.28 -6.39
C ASP A 182 -4.77 6.35 -5.28
N ARG A 183 -5.42 6.04 -4.15
CA ARG A 183 -5.46 6.91 -2.97
C ARG A 183 -4.14 6.90 -2.23
N LEU A 184 -3.52 5.73 -2.08
CA LEU A 184 -2.22 5.60 -1.45
C LEU A 184 -1.14 6.39 -2.21
N ASP A 185 -1.15 6.34 -3.54
CA ASP A 185 -0.22 7.14 -4.37
C ASP A 185 -0.29 8.63 -4.06
N ARG A 186 -1.50 9.20 -4.08
CA ARG A 186 -1.73 10.61 -3.76
C ARG A 186 -1.26 10.95 -2.35
N LEU A 187 -1.51 10.07 -1.39
CA LEU A 187 -1.08 10.28 -0.02
C LEU A 187 0.44 10.31 0.12
N LEU A 188 1.12 9.36 -0.52
CA LEU A 188 2.58 9.29 -0.48
C LEU A 188 3.20 10.54 -1.09
N GLU A 189 2.61 11.11 -2.14
CA GLU A 189 3.08 12.37 -2.73
C GLU A 189 2.95 13.57 -1.78
N LEU A 190 1.88 13.62 -0.99
CA LEU A 190 1.63 14.70 -0.02
C LEU A 190 2.55 14.65 1.20
N LEU A 191 3.14 13.49 1.49
CA LEU A 191 4.02 13.32 2.63
C LEU A 191 5.38 14.04 2.45
N PRO A 192 5.93 14.68 3.48
CA PRO A 192 7.31 15.15 3.45
C PRO A 192 8.30 13.97 3.30
N ASP A 193 9.45 14.22 2.68
CA ASP A 193 10.53 13.21 2.54
C ASP A 193 10.92 12.57 3.88
N ALA A 194 10.98 13.38 4.94
CA ALA A 194 11.30 12.90 6.28
C ALA A 194 10.28 11.86 6.77
N ARG A 195 8.99 12.05 6.48
CA ARG A 195 7.95 11.09 6.86
C ARG A 195 8.06 9.80 6.08
N ARG A 196 8.28 9.87 4.77
CA ARG A 196 8.48 8.68 3.93
C ARG A 196 9.66 7.84 4.42
N ARG A 197 10.79 8.49 4.77
CA ARG A 197 11.94 7.83 5.39
C ARG A 197 11.58 7.20 6.74
N GLY A 198 10.83 7.91 7.59
CA GLY A 198 10.38 7.41 8.88
C GLY A 198 9.50 6.16 8.78
N MET A 199 8.59 6.13 7.81
CA MET A 199 7.77 4.95 7.50
C MET A 199 8.64 3.75 7.10
N LEU A 200 9.59 3.96 6.18
CA LEU A 200 10.51 2.90 5.75
C LEU A 200 11.44 2.43 6.88
N ALA A 201 11.90 3.35 7.74
CA ALA A 201 12.66 3.00 8.94
C ALA A 201 11.80 2.18 9.93
N THR A 202 10.49 2.39 9.96
CA THR A 202 9.58 1.52 10.73
C THR A 202 9.56 0.12 10.13
N ALA A 203 9.50 -0.01 8.81
CA ALA A 203 9.50 -1.32 8.14
C ALA A 203 10.71 -2.17 8.53
N GLU A 204 11.89 -1.55 8.63
CA GLU A 204 13.12 -2.16 9.12
C GLU A 204 12.96 -2.63 10.58
N ARG A 205 12.58 -1.73 11.49
CA ARG A 205 12.46 -2.05 12.92
C ARG A 205 11.42 -3.13 13.23
N THR A 206 10.35 -3.20 12.44
CA THR A 206 9.25 -4.14 12.65
C THR A 206 9.37 -5.41 11.80
N GLY A 207 10.40 -5.53 10.96
CA GLY A 207 10.59 -6.68 10.08
C GLY A 207 9.48 -6.84 9.03
N THR A 208 8.86 -5.74 8.59
CA THR A 208 7.72 -5.75 7.65
C THR A 208 8.12 -5.38 6.21
N TRP A 209 9.40 -5.49 5.87
CA TRP A 209 9.88 -5.25 4.51
C TRP A 209 9.19 -6.09 3.43
N PRO A 210 8.89 -7.39 3.63
CA PRO A 210 8.19 -8.18 2.62
C PRO A 210 6.85 -7.56 2.22
N GLN A 211 6.04 -7.16 3.21
CA GLN A 211 4.75 -6.50 3.02
C GLN A 211 4.92 -5.14 2.35
N THR A 212 5.92 -4.38 2.78
CA THR A 212 6.21 -3.03 2.30
C THR A 212 6.63 -3.04 0.83
N LEU A 213 7.55 -3.93 0.46
CA LEU A 213 8.04 -4.06 -0.90
C LEU A 213 6.95 -4.60 -1.84
N ALA A 214 6.15 -5.57 -1.38
CA ALA A 214 4.97 -6.03 -2.11
C ALA A 214 3.97 -4.89 -2.35
N LEU A 215 3.72 -4.04 -1.35
CA LEU A 215 2.87 -2.86 -1.51
C LEU A 215 3.44 -1.87 -2.54
N VAL A 216 4.74 -1.56 -2.44
CA VAL A 216 5.43 -0.65 -3.38
C VAL A 216 5.29 -1.13 -4.83
N GLY A 217 5.34 -2.45 -5.06
CA GLY A 217 5.12 -3.03 -6.39
C GLY A 217 3.78 -2.66 -7.05
N HIS A 218 2.76 -2.36 -6.25
CA HIS A 218 1.41 -2.00 -6.72
C HIS A 218 1.15 -0.49 -6.81
N LEU A 219 2.14 0.33 -6.46
CA LEU A 219 2.04 1.79 -6.56
C LEU A 219 2.22 2.28 -8.00
N GLY A 220 1.77 3.50 -8.29
CA GLY A 220 2.12 4.21 -9.51
C GLY A 220 3.63 4.46 -9.63
N ASP A 221 4.13 4.57 -10.85
CA ASP A 221 5.58 4.66 -11.13
C ASP A 221 6.28 5.81 -10.40
N ARG A 222 5.61 6.97 -10.28
CA ARG A 222 6.14 8.11 -9.53
C ARG A 222 6.32 7.79 -8.04
N SER A 223 5.32 7.19 -7.41
CA SER A 223 5.38 6.78 -6.00
C SER A 223 6.44 5.71 -5.77
N LYS A 224 6.58 4.74 -6.69
CA LYS A 224 7.67 3.75 -6.66
C LYS A 224 9.03 4.45 -6.56
N GLY A 225 9.30 5.38 -7.47
CA GLY A 225 10.55 6.16 -7.49
C GLY A 225 10.79 6.91 -6.19
N VAL A 226 9.78 7.63 -5.69
CA VAL A 226 9.85 8.40 -4.45
C VAL A 226 10.14 7.51 -3.23
N MET A 227 9.53 6.33 -3.15
CA MET A 227 9.79 5.39 -2.06
C MET A 227 11.16 4.72 -2.18
N GLY A 228 11.60 4.39 -3.40
CA GLY A 228 12.96 3.88 -3.65
C GLY A 228 14.05 4.88 -3.25
N ASP A 229 13.86 6.15 -3.61
CA ASP A 229 14.76 7.24 -3.22
C ASP A 229 14.83 7.44 -1.70
N ALA A 230 13.68 7.30 -1.02
CA ALA A 230 13.62 7.35 0.43
C ALA A 230 14.37 6.17 1.08
N ALA A 231 14.32 4.98 0.48
CA ALA A 231 15.05 3.80 0.94
C ALA A 231 16.58 3.99 0.83
N VAL A 232 17.07 4.55 -0.27
CA VAL A 232 18.51 4.87 -0.44
C VAL A 232 19.01 5.82 0.64
N SER A 233 18.17 6.78 1.04
CA SER A 233 18.50 7.74 2.11
C SER A 233 18.65 7.09 3.50
N LEU A 234 18.18 5.85 3.69
CA LEU A 234 18.39 5.08 4.93
C LEU A 234 19.76 4.35 4.96
N GLY A 235 20.44 4.28 3.82
CA GLY A 235 21.80 3.76 3.71
C GLY A 235 21.90 2.31 3.24
N LEU A 236 23.13 1.90 2.92
CA LEU A 236 23.45 0.59 2.35
C LEU A 236 22.96 -0.61 3.18
N PRO A 237 23.02 -0.63 4.52
CA PRO A 237 22.51 -1.77 5.29
C PRO A 237 21.04 -2.09 5.02
N VAL A 238 20.20 -1.06 4.86
CA VAL A 238 18.78 -1.24 4.54
C VAL A 238 18.59 -1.76 3.12
N LEU A 239 19.42 -1.31 2.17
CA LEU A 239 19.38 -1.83 0.81
C LEU A 239 19.79 -3.31 0.75
N GLU A 240 20.78 -3.73 1.54
CA GLU A 240 21.16 -5.14 1.66
C GLU A 240 20.03 -5.98 2.28
N THR A 241 19.34 -5.47 3.30
CA THR A 241 18.12 -6.12 3.85
C THR A 241 17.04 -6.25 2.78
N LEU A 242 16.78 -5.20 2.00
CA LEU A 242 15.81 -5.21 0.90
C LEU A 242 16.17 -6.25 -0.17
N LEU A 243 17.45 -6.38 -0.49
CA LEU A 243 17.94 -7.40 -1.41
C LEU A 243 17.71 -8.80 -0.85
N ALA A 244 18.06 -9.04 0.42
CA ALA A 244 17.83 -10.33 1.08
C ALA A 244 16.34 -10.71 1.09
N VAL A 245 15.47 -9.77 1.49
CA VAL A 245 14.00 -9.93 1.46
C VAL A 245 13.49 -10.21 0.05
N THR A 246 14.03 -9.51 -0.95
CA THR A 246 13.67 -9.72 -2.35
C THR A 246 13.99 -11.14 -2.79
N ARG A 247 15.16 -11.65 -2.43
CA ARG A 247 15.59 -13.02 -2.75
C ARG A 247 14.72 -14.06 -2.03
N GLU A 248 14.52 -13.89 -0.73
CA GLU A 248 13.72 -14.81 0.10
C GLU A 248 12.27 -14.94 -0.38
N HIS A 249 11.65 -13.82 -0.76
CA HIS A 249 10.24 -13.79 -1.13
C HIS A 249 9.98 -13.73 -2.65
N GLY A 250 11.03 -13.70 -3.47
CA GLY A 250 10.93 -13.62 -4.93
C GLY A 250 10.32 -12.30 -5.44
N LEU A 251 10.59 -11.18 -4.78
CA LEU A 251 9.98 -9.86 -5.07
C LEU A 251 10.78 -9.04 -6.11
N TRP A 252 11.36 -9.73 -7.10
CA TRP A 252 12.24 -9.13 -8.09
C TRP A 252 11.55 -8.10 -8.99
N GLY A 253 10.31 -8.36 -9.42
CA GLY A 253 9.53 -7.39 -10.20
C GLY A 253 9.29 -6.07 -9.47
N PRO A 254 8.74 -6.10 -8.24
CA PRO A 254 8.61 -4.91 -7.40
C PRO A 254 9.92 -4.16 -7.19
N LEU A 255 11.02 -4.86 -6.88
CA LEU A 255 12.34 -4.24 -6.70
C LEU A 255 12.81 -3.56 -8.00
N LEU A 256 12.79 -4.27 -9.12
CA LEU A 256 13.32 -3.78 -10.39
C LEU A 256 12.52 -2.59 -10.94
N THR A 257 11.18 -2.66 -10.85
CA THR A 257 10.30 -1.55 -11.26
C THR A 257 10.43 -0.34 -10.34
N THR A 258 10.78 -0.54 -9.07
CA THR A 258 11.13 0.55 -8.16
C THR A 258 12.43 1.22 -8.59
N ILE A 259 13.50 0.45 -8.79
CA ILE A 259 14.81 0.95 -9.22
C ILE A 259 14.71 1.72 -10.55
N ALA A 260 13.90 1.23 -11.49
CA ALA A 260 13.72 1.86 -12.80
C ALA A 260 13.08 3.26 -12.74
N ASN A 261 12.33 3.57 -11.68
CA ASN A 261 11.61 4.83 -11.50
C ASN A 261 12.29 5.80 -10.52
N MET A 262 13.41 5.40 -9.91
CA MET A 262 14.19 6.25 -9.00
C MET A 262 14.91 7.38 -9.74
N ARG A 263 15.35 8.39 -8.98
CA ARG A 263 16.26 9.40 -9.53
C ARG A 263 17.58 8.76 -9.99
N PRO A 264 18.21 9.24 -11.08
CA PRO A 264 19.42 8.64 -11.62
C PRO A 264 20.53 8.45 -10.57
N GLU A 265 20.73 9.44 -9.71
CA GLU A 265 21.80 9.43 -8.69
C GLU A 265 21.58 8.31 -7.65
N ASN A 266 20.32 8.09 -7.25
CA ASN A 266 19.98 7.01 -6.31
C ASN A 266 19.94 5.65 -7.00
N ARG A 267 19.50 5.60 -8.26
CA ARG A 267 19.53 4.38 -9.06
C ARG A 267 20.96 3.84 -9.19
N ASP A 268 21.91 4.72 -9.46
CA ASP A 268 23.32 4.39 -9.63
C ASP A 268 23.91 3.76 -8.35
N VAL A 269 23.51 4.26 -7.18
CA VAL A 269 23.86 3.66 -5.88
C VAL A 269 23.35 2.22 -5.76
N VAL A 270 22.09 1.97 -6.12
CA VAL A 270 21.49 0.64 -5.97
C VAL A 270 22.09 -0.35 -6.97
N VAL A 271 22.24 0.00 -8.24
CA VAL A 271 22.79 -0.92 -9.26
C VAL A 271 24.27 -1.24 -9.06
N ALA A 272 24.98 -0.43 -8.29
CA ALA A 272 26.38 -0.64 -7.92
C ALA A 272 26.55 -1.46 -6.63
N MET A 273 25.46 -1.92 -5.99
CA MET A 273 25.54 -2.70 -4.76
C MET A 273 26.33 -4.01 -4.97
N PRO A 274 27.27 -4.35 -4.07
CA PRO A 274 28.02 -5.61 -4.14
C PRO A 274 27.11 -6.84 -4.18
N GLY A 275 26.03 -6.86 -3.39
CA GLY A 275 25.10 -7.99 -3.35
C GLY A 275 24.40 -8.27 -4.69
N LEU A 276 24.23 -7.26 -5.56
CA LEU A 276 23.68 -7.43 -6.92
C LEU A 276 24.70 -7.94 -7.93
N GLN A 277 25.99 -7.96 -7.59
CA GLN A 277 27.04 -8.52 -8.44
C GLN A 277 27.29 -10.00 -8.17
N GLU A 278 26.68 -10.56 -7.12
CA GLU A 278 26.80 -11.98 -6.80
C GLU A 278 26.18 -12.85 -7.92
N PRO A 279 26.88 -13.87 -8.42
CA PRO A 279 26.40 -14.70 -9.54
C PRO A 279 25.02 -15.32 -9.30
N ASP A 280 24.76 -15.79 -8.07
CA ASP A 280 23.45 -16.36 -7.71
C ASP A 280 22.34 -15.31 -7.66
N THR A 281 22.66 -14.09 -7.19
CA THR A 281 21.71 -12.97 -7.21
C THR A 281 21.33 -12.61 -8.65
N LEU A 282 22.32 -12.46 -9.54
CA LEU A 282 22.10 -12.13 -10.95
C LEU A 282 21.29 -13.22 -11.67
N ARG A 283 21.56 -14.49 -11.37
CA ARG A 283 20.77 -15.62 -11.88
C ARG A 283 19.32 -15.55 -11.43
N GLU A 284 19.05 -15.31 -10.15
CA GLU A 284 17.69 -15.16 -9.63
C GLU A 284 16.96 -13.98 -10.28
N LEU A 285 17.63 -12.82 -10.38
CA LEU A 285 17.10 -11.63 -11.06
C LEU A 285 16.75 -11.92 -12.52
N LEU A 286 17.66 -12.49 -13.31
CA LEU A 286 17.44 -12.77 -14.73
C LEU A 286 16.34 -13.81 -14.96
N CYS A 287 16.26 -14.85 -14.14
CA CYS A 287 15.15 -15.80 -14.17
C CYS A 287 13.81 -15.15 -13.83
N ALA A 288 13.79 -14.19 -12.89
CA ALA A 288 12.58 -13.42 -12.59
C ALA A 288 12.21 -12.46 -13.72
N VAL A 289 13.18 -11.79 -14.33
CA VAL A 289 12.99 -10.90 -15.49
C VAL A 289 12.35 -11.65 -16.66
N SER A 290 12.84 -12.85 -16.95
CA SER A 290 12.26 -13.75 -17.95
C SER A 290 10.81 -14.12 -17.60
N ARG A 291 10.59 -14.68 -16.40
CA ARG A 291 9.27 -15.13 -15.93
C ARG A 291 8.22 -14.01 -15.89
N GLU A 292 8.63 -12.80 -15.55
CA GLU A 292 7.75 -11.63 -15.39
C GLU A 292 7.77 -10.69 -16.62
N ARG A 293 8.51 -11.05 -17.68
CA ARG A 293 8.66 -10.28 -18.93
C ARG A 293 9.15 -8.84 -18.72
N LEU A 294 10.15 -8.67 -17.87
CA LEU A 294 10.68 -7.36 -17.44
C LEU A 294 11.95 -6.93 -18.19
N TRP A 295 12.30 -7.55 -19.31
CA TRP A 295 13.48 -7.17 -20.11
C TRP A 295 13.59 -5.67 -20.43
N PRO A 296 12.50 -4.95 -20.80
CA PRO A 296 12.58 -3.51 -21.04
C PRO A 296 12.96 -2.73 -19.78
N THR A 297 12.43 -3.14 -18.63
CA THR A 297 12.72 -2.53 -17.34
C THR A 297 14.16 -2.81 -16.92
N LEU A 298 14.63 -4.06 -17.12
CA LEU A 298 16.02 -4.41 -16.86
C LEU A 298 16.97 -3.58 -17.71
N ALA A 299 16.69 -3.40 -19.00
CA ALA A 299 17.51 -2.59 -19.91
C ALA A 299 17.66 -1.14 -19.43
N ARG A 300 16.58 -0.52 -18.94
CA ARG A 300 16.62 0.84 -18.37
C ARG A 300 17.46 0.92 -17.09
N VAL A 301 17.44 -0.12 -16.27
CA VAL A 301 18.20 -0.19 -15.01
C VAL A 301 19.68 -0.47 -15.30
N TRP A 302 19.98 -1.47 -16.12
CA TRP A 302 21.33 -1.87 -16.49
C TRP A 302 22.02 -0.91 -17.46
N GLY A 303 21.26 -0.07 -18.16
CA GLY A 303 21.81 1.05 -18.94
C GLY A 303 22.72 1.97 -18.12
N ALA A 304 22.55 2.03 -16.79
CA ALA A 304 23.39 2.78 -15.86
C ALA A 304 24.26 1.91 -14.94
N ALA A 305 24.19 0.58 -15.05
CA ALA A 305 24.96 -0.31 -14.18
C ALA A 305 26.48 -0.21 -14.43
N PRO A 306 27.32 -0.46 -13.40
CA PRO A 306 28.76 -0.61 -13.57
C PRO A 306 29.10 -1.71 -14.58
N GLN A 307 30.24 -1.56 -15.26
CA GLN A 307 30.68 -2.52 -16.27
C GLN A 307 30.85 -3.93 -15.68
N GLU A 308 31.31 -4.03 -14.43
CA GLU A 308 31.46 -5.30 -13.72
C GLU A 308 30.11 -6.03 -13.54
N THR A 309 29.03 -5.32 -13.22
CA THR A 309 27.69 -5.91 -13.11
C THR A 309 27.22 -6.46 -14.48
N LEU A 310 27.50 -5.73 -15.57
CA LEU A 310 27.16 -6.15 -16.93
C LEU A 310 27.96 -7.39 -17.36
N GLU A 311 29.26 -7.43 -17.04
CA GLU A 311 30.13 -8.58 -17.33
C GLU A 311 29.64 -9.85 -16.62
N ARG A 312 29.40 -9.78 -15.31
CA ARG A 312 28.88 -10.92 -14.54
C ARG A 312 27.48 -11.33 -15.00
N GLY A 313 26.62 -10.37 -15.35
CA GLY A 313 25.30 -10.64 -15.92
C GLY A 313 25.39 -11.35 -17.27
N ALA A 314 26.33 -10.95 -18.12
CA ALA A 314 26.59 -11.60 -19.41
C ALA A 314 27.07 -13.04 -19.26
N ASP A 315 27.90 -13.34 -18.27
CA ASP A 315 28.33 -14.71 -17.97
C ASP A 315 27.15 -15.62 -17.61
N VAL A 316 26.21 -15.10 -16.81
CA VAL A 316 24.98 -15.84 -16.45
C VAL A 316 24.08 -16.06 -17.67
N LEU A 317 23.93 -15.06 -18.55
CA LEU A 317 23.17 -15.18 -19.80
C LEU A 317 23.82 -16.22 -20.73
N LEU A 318 25.14 -16.18 -20.91
CA LEU A 318 25.87 -17.13 -21.74
C LEU A 318 25.73 -18.58 -21.25
N ALA A 319 25.57 -18.79 -19.95
CA ALA A 319 25.35 -20.11 -19.35
C ALA A 319 23.90 -20.64 -19.49
N ARG A 320 22.98 -19.86 -20.07
CA ARG A 320 21.53 -20.13 -20.09
C ARG A 320 20.92 -19.77 -21.46
N ARG A 321 20.90 -20.74 -22.37
CA ARG A 321 20.44 -20.54 -23.76
C ARG A 321 19.00 -20.00 -23.83
N GLU A 322 18.12 -20.46 -22.96
CA GLU A 322 16.73 -20.04 -22.87
C GLU A 322 16.57 -18.53 -22.64
N LEU A 323 17.42 -17.94 -21.78
CA LEU A 323 17.41 -16.50 -21.51
C LEU A 323 17.94 -15.70 -22.72
N LEU A 324 18.94 -16.23 -23.43
CA LEU A 324 19.47 -15.59 -24.65
C LEU A 324 18.41 -15.54 -25.76
N THR A 325 17.69 -16.65 -25.97
CA THR A 325 16.62 -16.72 -26.97
C THR A 325 15.49 -15.74 -26.64
N GLU A 326 15.13 -15.64 -25.37
CA GLU A 326 14.11 -14.67 -24.95
C GLU A 326 14.61 -13.21 -25.09
N LEU A 327 15.85 -12.93 -24.71
CA LEU A 327 16.47 -11.62 -24.87
C LEU A 327 16.49 -11.17 -26.35
N LEU A 328 16.83 -12.08 -27.27
CA LEU A 328 16.78 -11.83 -28.71
C LEU A 328 15.39 -11.46 -29.20
N ALA A 329 14.36 -12.17 -28.74
CA ALA A 329 12.98 -11.89 -29.13
C ALA A 329 12.52 -10.47 -28.73
N HIS A 330 13.16 -9.85 -27.74
CA HIS A 330 12.87 -8.48 -27.30
C HIS A 330 13.80 -7.43 -27.93
N ALA A 331 15.00 -7.82 -28.38
CA ALA A 331 16.03 -6.91 -28.91
C ALA A 331 15.56 -6.11 -30.13
N GLU A 332 14.79 -6.73 -31.03
CA GLU A 332 14.31 -6.06 -32.25
C GLU A 332 13.31 -4.93 -31.99
N SER A 333 12.83 -4.77 -30.75
CA SER A 333 11.71 -3.89 -30.43
C SER A 333 12.05 -2.71 -29.51
N LEU A 334 13.28 -2.61 -28.96
CA LEU A 334 13.58 -1.69 -27.84
C LEU A 334 14.99 -1.06 -27.92
N PRO A 335 15.09 0.26 -28.17
CA PRO A 335 16.37 0.99 -28.23
C PRO A 335 17.22 0.91 -26.95
N GLU A 336 16.60 0.82 -25.78
CA GLU A 336 17.29 0.69 -24.50
C GLU A 336 18.03 -0.65 -24.39
N LEU A 337 17.50 -1.70 -25.02
CA LEU A 337 18.12 -3.02 -25.01
C LEU A 337 19.37 -3.03 -25.90
N ASP A 338 19.32 -2.38 -27.06
CA ASP A 338 20.50 -2.20 -27.92
C ASP A 338 21.61 -1.44 -27.21
N ALA A 339 21.26 -0.35 -26.51
CA ALA A 339 22.22 0.43 -25.72
C ALA A 339 22.86 -0.41 -24.60
N MET A 340 22.06 -1.24 -23.91
CA MET A 340 22.57 -2.19 -22.91
C MET A 340 23.49 -3.24 -23.56
N LEU A 341 23.07 -3.87 -24.66
CA LEU A 341 23.82 -4.90 -25.36
C LEU A 341 25.15 -4.38 -25.94
N ALA A 342 25.19 -3.11 -26.38
CA ALA A 342 26.41 -2.47 -26.85
C ALA A 342 27.50 -2.39 -25.75
N ARG A 343 27.07 -2.27 -24.48
CA ARG A 343 27.97 -2.26 -23.30
C ARG A 343 28.34 -3.67 -22.82
N MET A 344 27.64 -4.71 -23.27
CA MET A 344 27.92 -6.10 -22.89
C MET A 344 29.18 -6.64 -23.57
N PRO A 345 29.84 -7.66 -22.96
CA PRO A 345 31.01 -8.30 -23.54
C PRO A 345 30.80 -8.80 -24.99
N PRO A 346 31.82 -8.72 -25.86
CA PRO A 346 31.71 -9.17 -27.25
C PRO A 346 31.34 -10.66 -27.40
N ALA A 347 31.63 -11.49 -26.39
CA ALA A 347 31.23 -12.89 -26.38
C ALA A 347 29.71 -13.07 -26.39
N LEU A 348 28.98 -12.28 -25.58
CA LEU A 348 27.52 -12.30 -25.52
C LEU A 348 26.92 -11.89 -26.86
N ARG A 349 27.39 -10.76 -27.43
CA ARG A 349 26.90 -10.26 -28.73
C ARG A 349 27.08 -11.26 -29.86
N ARG A 350 28.25 -11.89 -29.98
CA ARG A 350 28.50 -12.94 -30.97
C ARG A 350 27.56 -14.14 -30.82
N GLN A 351 27.25 -14.52 -29.58
CA GLN A 351 26.33 -15.62 -29.32
C GLN A 351 24.89 -15.27 -29.70
N LEU A 352 24.47 -14.02 -29.46
CA LEU A 352 23.16 -13.50 -29.87
C LEU A 352 23.05 -13.44 -31.41
N GLU A 353 24.09 -12.93 -32.10
CA GLU A 353 24.17 -12.93 -33.57
C GLU A 353 24.09 -14.35 -34.15
N ALA A 354 24.81 -15.31 -33.56
CA ALA A 354 24.78 -16.70 -33.99
C ALA A 354 23.40 -17.36 -33.82
N LEU A 355 22.67 -16.99 -32.77
CA LEU A 355 21.30 -17.46 -32.53
C LEU A 355 20.25 -16.77 -33.40
N ALA A 356 20.51 -15.55 -33.87
CA ALA A 356 19.62 -14.85 -34.81
C ALA A 356 19.80 -15.33 -36.26
N ALA A 357 20.99 -15.83 -36.60
CA ALA A 357 21.34 -16.30 -37.94
C ALA A 357 20.92 -17.76 -38.26
N GLY A 358 20.51 -18.53 -37.26
CA GLY A 358 20.13 -19.95 -37.39
C GLY A 358 18.75 -20.22 -36.84
#